data_AF-A0A6G7J0K3-F1
#
_entry.id   AF-A0A6G7J0K3-F1
#
_cell.length_a   1.000
_cell.length_b   1.000
_cell.length_c   1.000
_cell.angle_alpha   90.00
_cell.angle_beta   90.00
_cell.angle_gamma   90.00
#
_symmetry.space_group_name_H-M   'P 1'
#
loop_
_entity.id
_entity.type
_entity.pdbx_description
1 polymer ?
#
loop_
_entity_poly.entity_id
_entity_poly.type
_entity_poly.pdbx_seq_one_letter_code
_entity_poly.pdbx_strand_id
1 'polypeptide(L)'
;MMNKKDIAPKKVYVKIDNSERYLKVAKELYDKAKHPEQAEIYYAPFVLFCATSVEYLLNDIFIEYSNRYFSGTDQKIYAESFMTLGLRAKLLTFLPIVSGNAYKWDLDSFEYKTLCGMINKRNQIAHGKDFYQGLSTKDDNDGGFTIDVTDLKEKAILLLSKNECNNYFKAFESFITLYSLIENNKLKEGKMVLPIVESKLKTETIQFSTRKT
;
A
#
# COMPACT_ATOMS: atom_id res chain seq x y z
N MET A 1 17.52 -29.71 -22.05
CA MET A 1 16.26 -29.97 -21.33
C MET A 1 16.44 -29.56 -19.87
N MET A 2 15.91 -28.41 -19.46
CA MET A 2 15.95 -28.01 -18.04
C MET A 2 14.94 -28.86 -17.26
N ASN A 3 15.43 -29.46 -16.17
CA ASN A 3 14.69 -30.37 -15.32
C ASN A 3 13.60 -29.57 -14.58
N LYS A 4 12.33 -29.84 -14.86
CA LYS A 4 11.17 -29.33 -14.11
C LYS A 4 11.09 -30.02 -12.74
N LYS A 5 12.09 -29.83 -11.88
CA LYS A 5 11.90 -30.07 -10.46
C LYS A 5 11.14 -28.87 -9.91
N ASP A 6 9.98 -29.17 -9.35
CA ASP A 6 9.07 -28.27 -8.66
C ASP A 6 9.81 -27.20 -7.87
N ILE A 7 9.88 -25.98 -8.42
CA ILE A 7 10.27 -24.81 -7.65
C ILE A 7 9.00 -24.39 -6.92
N ALA A 8 8.69 -25.06 -5.82
CA ALA A 8 7.75 -24.50 -4.86
C ALA A 8 8.21 -23.06 -4.56
N PRO A 9 7.33 -22.04 -4.65
CA PRO A 9 7.72 -20.67 -4.43
C PRO A 9 8.38 -20.56 -3.05
N LYS A 10 9.66 -20.17 -3.02
CA LYS A 10 10.41 -20.05 -1.76
C LYS A 10 9.78 -18.94 -0.94
N LYS A 11 9.29 -19.24 0.26
CA LYS A 11 8.68 -18.20 1.11
C LYS A 11 9.67 -17.05 1.35
N VAL A 12 9.18 -15.81 1.21
CA VAL A 12 9.94 -14.61 1.54
C VAL A 12 9.83 -14.40 3.04
N TYR A 13 10.96 -14.38 3.74
CA TYR A 13 11.04 -13.92 5.12
C TYR A 13 11.51 -12.48 5.06
N VAL A 14 10.76 -11.59 5.67
CA VAL A 14 11.24 -10.24 5.96
C VAL A 14 11.47 -10.20 7.46
N LYS A 15 12.54 -9.55 7.91
CA LYS A 15 12.78 -9.31 9.33
C LYS A 15 12.88 -7.79 9.51
N ILE A 16 11.97 -7.21 10.28
CA ILE A 16 11.91 -5.77 10.52
C ILE A 16 11.84 -5.49 12.01
N ASP A 17 12.90 -4.86 12.50
CA ASP A 17 12.78 -4.09 13.73
C ASP A 17 11.97 -2.80 13.41
N ASN A 18 10.89 -2.54 14.17
CA ASN A 18 10.14 -1.27 14.28
C ASN A 18 8.72 -1.16 13.67
N SER A 19 8.07 -2.22 13.15
CA SER A 19 6.67 -2.11 12.67
C SER A 19 5.68 -1.63 13.75
N GLU A 20 5.85 -2.12 14.98
CA GLU A 20 5.09 -1.68 16.16
C GLU A 20 5.30 -0.19 16.50
N ARG A 21 6.49 0.34 16.23
CA ARG A 21 6.80 1.76 16.45
C ARG A 21 5.99 2.64 15.49
N TYR A 22 5.80 2.22 14.24
CA TYR A 22 4.95 2.96 13.31
C TYR A 22 3.50 2.96 13.77
N LEU A 23 2.97 1.84 14.24
CA LEU A 23 1.60 1.79 14.79
C LEU A 23 1.45 2.72 16.00
N LYS A 24 2.44 2.73 16.90
CA LYS A 24 2.46 3.64 18.06
C LYS A 24 2.41 5.11 17.64
N VAL A 25 3.28 5.54 16.72
CA VAL A 25 3.32 6.94 16.27
C VAL A 25 2.04 7.31 15.50
N ALA A 26 1.54 6.43 14.65
CA ALA A 26 0.26 6.64 13.95
C ALA A 26 -0.89 6.84 14.94
N LYS A 27 -0.92 6.03 16.01
CA LYS A 27 -1.90 6.16 17.09
C LYS A 27 -1.76 7.48 17.84
N GLU A 28 -0.55 7.90 18.19
CA GLU A 28 -0.31 9.18 18.85
C GLU A 28 -0.77 10.38 18.00
N LEU A 29 -0.50 10.36 16.69
CA LEU A 29 -0.98 11.39 15.76
C LEU A 29 -2.51 11.36 15.62
N TYR A 30 -3.09 10.16 15.51
CA TYR A 30 -4.54 10.00 15.42
C TYR A 30 -5.26 10.45 16.68
N ASP A 31 -4.75 10.11 17.87
CA ASP A 31 -5.34 10.48 19.15
C ASP A 31 -5.31 12.01 19.35
N LYS A 32 -4.22 12.68 18.97
CA LYS A 32 -4.16 14.15 18.93
C LYS A 32 -5.19 14.75 17.96
N ALA A 33 -5.39 14.11 16.81
CA ALA A 33 -6.35 14.58 15.81
C ALA A 33 -7.83 14.37 16.20
N LYS A 34 -8.13 13.58 17.25
CA LYS A 34 -9.51 13.39 17.73
C LYS A 34 -10.10 14.64 18.39
N HIS A 35 -9.24 15.53 18.86
CA HIS A 35 -9.58 16.81 19.46
C HIS A 35 -9.99 17.79 18.36
N PRO A 36 -11.25 18.26 18.31
CA PRO A 36 -11.74 19.13 17.23
C PRO A 36 -10.86 20.36 16.97
N GLU A 37 -10.32 20.94 18.04
CA GLU A 37 -9.43 22.10 18.02
C GLU A 37 -8.03 21.82 17.47
N GLN A 38 -7.65 20.54 17.32
CA GLN A 38 -6.34 20.12 16.80
C GLN A 38 -6.45 19.28 15.52
N ALA A 39 -7.67 18.96 15.09
CA ALA A 39 -7.95 18.10 13.96
C ALA A 39 -7.28 18.59 12.67
N GLU A 40 -7.39 19.89 12.37
CA GLU A 40 -6.79 20.54 11.20
C GLU A 40 -5.26 20.44 11.20
N ILE A 41 -4.64 20.41 12.38
CA ILE A 41 -3.18 20.36 12.55
C ILE A 41 -2.68 18.93 12.35
N TYR A 42 -3.41 17.92 12.86
CA TYR A 42 -2.89 16.56 12.97
C TYR A 42 -3.41 15.57 11.92
N TYR A 43 -4.53 15.83 11.23
CA TYR A 43 -5.04 14.91 10.21
C TYR A 43 -4.10 14.74 9.02
N ALA A 44 -3.54 15.84 8.50
CA ALA A 44 -2.60 15.76 7.39
C ALA A 44 -1.29 15.03 7.79
N PRO A 45 -0.60 15.39 8.88
CA PRO A 45 0.54 14.62 9.38
C PRO A 45 0.25 13.15 9.63
N PHE A 46 -0.92 12.83 10.19
CA PHE A 46 -1.37 11.46 10.40
C PHE A 46 -1.46 10.65 9.10
N VAL A 47 -2.14 11.19 8.08
CA VAL A 47 -2.29 10.52 6.78
C VAL A 47 -0.95 10.37 6.07
N LEU A 48 -0.12 11.43 6.07
CA LEU A 48 1.21 11.40 5.48
C LEU A 48 2.09 10.34 6.14
N PHE A 49 2.05 10.27 7.47
CA PHE A 49 2.81 9.29 8.25
C PHE A 49 2.39 7.86 7.90
N CYS A 50 1.08 7.55 7.97
CA CYS A 50 0.58 6.20 7.68
C CYS A 50 0.95 5.75 6.27
N ALA A 51 0.75 6.60 5.26
CA ALA A 51 1.08 6.28 3.87
C ALA A 51 2.60 6.09 3.66
N THR A 52 3.43 6.91 4.30
CA THR A 52 4.90 6.78 4.22
C THR A 52 5.38 5.51 4.90
N SER A 53 4.79 5.14 6.06
CA SER A 53 5.08 3.87 6.73
C SER A 53 4.69 2.67 5.87
N VAL A 54 3.52 2.70 5.20
CA VAL A 54 3.15 1.64 4.25
C VAL A 54 4.16 1.54 3.11
N GLU A 55 4.57 2.67 2.52
CA GLU A 55 5.57 2.67 1.44
C GLU A 55 6.90 2.09 1.87
N TYR A 56 7.40 2.52 3.02
CA TYR A 56 8.65 2.04 3.60
C TYR A 56 8.62 0.51 3.79
N LEU A 57 7.58 0.00 4.44
CA LEU A 57 7.41 -1.43 4.70
C LEU A 57 7.31 -2.27 3.42
N LEU A 58 6.62 -1.75 2.39
CA LEU A 58 6.54 -2.40 1.08
C LEU A 58 7.89 -2.40 0.36
N ASN A 59 8.67 -1.31 0.45
CA ASN A 59 10.00 -1.25 -0.12
C ASN A 59 10.93 -2.29 0.52
N ASP A 60 10.87 -2.44 1.84
CA ASP A 60 11.65 -3.46 2.55
C ASP A 60 11.30 -4.88 2.10
N ILE A 61 9.99 -5.16 1.88
CA ILE A 61 9.56 -6.43 1.28
C ILE A 61 10.23 -6.65 -0.08
N PHE A 62 10.23 -5.63 -0.95
CA PHE A 62 10.77 -5.79 -2.30
C PHE A 62 12.29 -5.90 -2.34
N ILE A 63 12.99 -5.18 -1.47
CA ILE A 63 14.44 -5.32 -1.29
C ILE A 63 14.74 -6.75 -0.86
N GLU A 64 14.06 -7.24 0.16
CA GLU A 64 14.30 -8.59 0.68
C GLU A 64 13.92 -9.69 -0.32
N TYR A 65 12.80 -9.52 -1.04
CA TYR A 65 12.45 -10.38 -2.17
C TYR A 65 13.57 -10.40 -3.21
N SER A 66 14.10 -9.22 -3.58
CA SER A 66 15.13 -9.12 -4.61
C SER A 66 16.44 -9.77 -4.18
N ASN A 67 16.83 -9.60 -2.91
CA ASN A 67 18.01 -10.22 -2.30
C ASN A 67 17.95 -11.76 -2.32
N ARG A 68 16.75 -12.33 -2.23
CA ARG A 68 16.55 -13.79 -2.16
C ARG A 68 16.51 -14.47 -3.51
N TYR A 69 15.96 -13.78 -4.51
CA TYR A 69 15.58 -14.38 -5.78
C TYR A 69 16.52 -14.02 -6.92
N PHE A 70 17.29 -12.95 -6.78
CA PHE A 70 18.27 -12.52 -7.77
C PHE A 70 19.66 -12.46 -7.13
N SER A 71 20.69 -12.48 -7.96
CA SER A 71 22.08 -12.49 -7.51
C SER A 71 22.90 -11.50 -8.33
N GLY A 72 23.94 -10.91 -7.72
CA GLY A 72 24.86 -10.02 -8.42
C GLY A 72 24.19 -8.72 -8.86
N THR A 73 24.43 -8.29 -10.10
CA THR A 73 23.89 -7.02 -10.64
C THR A 73 22.37 -7.00 -10.73
N ASP A 74 21.75 -8.17 -10.97
CA ASP A 74 20.31 -8.28 -11.14
C ASP A 74 19.56 -7.94 -9.85
N GLN A 75 20.11 -8.33 -8.69
CA GLN A 75 19.54 -8.00 -7.37
C GLN A 75 19.28 -6.50 -7.23
N LYS A 76 20.27 -5.68 -7.56
CA LYS A 76 20.16 -4.22 -7.49
C LYS A 76 19.12 -3.70 -8.48
N ILE A 77 19.17 -4.16 -9.73
CA ILE A 77 18.25 -3.73 -10.81
C ILE A 77 16.79 -4.02 -10.43
N TYR A 78 16.50 -5.23 -9.93
CA TYR A 78 15.14 -5.59 -9.53
C TYR A 78 14.67 -4.82 -8.30
N ALA A 79 15.53 -4.65 -7.28
CA ALA A 79 15.20 -3.86 -6.11
C ALA A 79 14.88 -2.39 -6.49
N GLU A 80 15.74 -1.76 -7.31
CA GLU A 80 15.52 -0.40 -7.81
C GLU A 80 14.23 -0.30 -8.62
N SER A 81 13.98 -1.27 -9.50
CA SER A 81 12.75 -1.32 -10.29
C SER A 81 11.50 -1.35 -9.41
N PHE A 82 11.46 -2.19 -8.36
CA PHE A 82 10.34 -2.22 -7.42
C PHE A 82 10.20 -0.91 -6.64
N MET A 83 11.30 -0.27 -6.25
CA MET A 83 11.28 1.02 -5.55
C MET A 83 10.69 2.14 -6.41
N THR A 84 10.83 2.09 -7.74
CA THR A 84 10.22 3.09 -8.65
C THR A 84 8.71 2.95 -8.81
N LEU A 85 8.11 1.83 -8.41
CA LEU A 85 6.65 1.64 -8.52
C LEU A 85 5.90 2.68 -7.69
N GLY A 86 4.80 3.20 -8.22
CA GLY A 86 3.89 4.02 -7.42
C GLY A 86 3.33 3.22 -6.22
N LEU A 87 3.07 3.89 -5.09
CA LEU A 87 2.66 3.24 -3.85
C LEU A 87 1.42 2.32 -4.00
N ARG A 88 0.45 2.70 -4.83
CA ARG A 88 -0.71 1.84 -5.12
C ARG A 88 -0.33 0.54 -5.84
N ALA A 89 0.61 0.62 -6.79
CA ALA A 89 1.12 -0.55 -7.49
C ALA A 89 1.92 -1.44 -6.54
N LYS A 90 2.76 -0.85 -5.67
CA LYS A 90 3.45 -1.57 -4.60
C LYS A 90 2.46 -2.35 -3.72
N LEU A 91 1.39 -1.69 -3.27
CA LEU A 91 0.34 -2.31 -2.45
C LEU A 91 -0.35 -3.46 -3.17
N LEU A 92 -0.66 -3.32 -4.46
CA LEU A 92 -1.31 -4.38 -5.22
C LEU A 92 -0.40 -5.62 -5.41
N THR A 93 0.90 -5.39 -5.63
CA THR A 93 1.82 -6.43 -6.10
C THR A 93 2.51 -7.19 -4.97
N PHE A 94 2.71 -6.61 -3.78
CA PHE A 94 3.50 -7.28 -2.74
C PHE A 94 2.90 -8.61 -2.29
N LEU A 95 1.56 -8.70 -2.16
CA LEU A 95 0.92 -9.88 -1.58
C LEU A 95 1.06 -11.13 -2.47
N PRO A 96 0.84 -11.05 -3.80
CA PRO A 96 1.21 -12.12 -4.71
C PRO A 96 2.71 -12.47 -4.66
N ILE A 97 3.59 -11.46 -4.57
CA ILE A 97 5.04 -11.68 -4.51
C ILE A 97 5.46 -12.48 -3.28
N VAL A 98 5.08 -12.05 -2.08
CA VAL A 98 5.51 -12.71 -0.84
C VAL A 98 4.85 -14.07 -0.63
N SER A 99 3.67 -14.28 -1.22
CA SER A 99 2.92 -15.53 -1.12
C SER A 99 3.16 -16.51 -2.27
N GLY A 100 3.96 -16.16 -3.28
CA GLY A 100 4.10 -17.00 -4.48
C GLY A 100 2.79 -17.17 -5.25
N ASN A 101 1.97 -16.12 -5.30
CA ASN A 101 0.62 -16.06 -5.88
C ASN A 101 -0.48 -16.79 -5.10
N ALA A 102 -0.20 -17.36 -3.92
CA ALA A 102 -1.24 -18.01 -3.11
C ALA A 102 -2.32 -17.01 -2.62
N TYR A 103 -1.93 -15.76 -2.39
CA TYR A 103 -2.82 -14.70 -1.91
C TYR A 103 -2.81 -13.48 -2.82
N LYS A 104 -3.98 -12.85 -2.93
CA LYS A 104 -4.15 -11.55 -3.57
C LYS A 104 -5.16 -10.72 -2.79
N TRP A 105 -5.11 -9.41 -2.98
CA TRP A 105 -6.12 -8.51 -2.45
C TRP A 105 -7.49 -8.86 -3.00
N ASP A 106 -8.49 -8.87 -2.11
CA ASP A 106 -9.86 -8.59 -2.54
C ASP A 106 -9.94 -7.10 -2.87
N LEU A 107 -10.07 -6.76 -4.15
CA LEU A 107 -10.12 -5.36 -4.60
C LEU A 107 -11.39 -4.66 -4.13
N ASP A 108 -12.41 -5.43 -3.75
CA ASP A 108 -13.67 -4.89 -3.24
C ASP A 108 -13.68 -4.67 -1.74
N SER A 109 -12.67 -5.18 -1.04
CA SER A 109 -12.56 -5.06 0.40
C SER A 109 -12.47 -3.64 0.92
N PHE A 110 -12.99 -3.46 2.13
CA PHE A 110 -12.89 -2.20 2.86
C PHE A 110 -11.42 -1.80 3.06
N GLU A 111 -10.55 -2.73 3.44
CA GLU A 111 -9.15 -2.47 3.74
C GLU A 111 -8.39 -2.02 2.51
N TYR A 112 -8.51 -2.75 1.38
CA TYR A 112 -7.83 -2.37 0.15
C TYR A 112 -8.32 -1.00 -0.38
N LYS A 113 -9.65 -0.80 -0.41
CA LYS A 113 -10.24 0.48 -0.85
C LYS A 113 -9.83 1.64 0.05
N THR A 114 -9.85 1.43 1.36
CA THR A 114 -9.46 2.43 2.36
C THR A 114 -7.96 2.76 2.28
N LEU A 115 -7.07 1.77 2.12
CA LEU A 115 -5.64 2.01 1.89
C LEU A 115 -5.40 2.77 0.58
N CYS A 116 -6.10 2.43 -0.50
CA CYS A 116 -6.03 3.19 -1.75
C CYS A 116 -6.51 4.63 -1.58
N GLY A 117 -7.60 4.84 -0.83
CA GLY A 117 -8.10 6.18 -0.48
C GLY A 117 -7.07 6.99 0.30
N MET A 118 -6.41 6.36 1.29
CA MET A 118 -5.33 6.97 2.07
C MET A 118 -4.15 7.40 1.18
N ILE A 119 -3.74 6.54 0.24
CA ILE A 119 -2.65 6.83 -0.71
C ILE A 119 -3.02 8.01 -1.62
N ASN A 120 -4.25 8.03 -2.14
CA ASN A 120 -4.74 9.15 -2.95
C ASN A 120 -4.75 10.45 -2.14
N LYS A 121 -5.22 10.40 -0.89
CA LYS A 121 -5.25 11.56 0.00
C LYS A 121 -3.85 12.05 0.35
N ARG A 122 -2.90 11.14 0.61
CA ARG A 122 -1.47 11.50 0.75
C ARG A 122 -0.97 12.22 -0.49
N ASN A 123 -1.32 11.75 -1.70
CA ASN A 123 -0.86 12.39 -2.93
C ASN A 123 -1.48 13.78 -3.12
N GLN A 124 -2.74 13.97 -2.74
CA GLN A 124 -3.38 15.28 -2.70
C GLN A 124 -2.63 16.21 -1.75
N ILE A 125 -2.45 15.81 -0.49
CA ILE A 125 -1.79 16.62 0.55
C ILE A 125 -0.34 16.96 0.16
N ALA A 126 0.44 15.98 -0.32
CA ALA A 126 1.87 16.14 -0.56
C ALA A 126 2.20 16.86 -1.88
N HIS A 127 1.39 16.67 -2.92
CA HIS A 127 1.73 17.12 -4.29
C HIS A 127 0.79 18.16 -4.86
N GLY A 128 -0.31 18.50 -4.17
CA GLY A 128 -1.23 19.53 -4.65
C GLY A 128 -1.93 19.22 -5.98
N LYS A 129 -1.84 17.99 -6.50
CA LYS A 129 -2.20 17.68 -7.90
C LYS A 129 -3.68 17.88 -8.25
N ASP A 130 -4.58 17.63 -7.31
CA ASP A 130 -6.03 17.77 -7.56
C ASP A 130 -6.54 19.22 -7.36
N PHE A 131 -5.69 20.14 -6.91
CA PHE A 131 -6.06 21.52 -6.61
C PHE A 131 -6.16 22.40 -7.87
N TYR A 132 -5.59 21.95 -8.99
CA TYR A 132 -5.57 22.71 -10.23
C TYR A 132 -6.90 22.64 -11.01
N GLN A 133 -7.84 21.77 -10.62
CA GLN A 133 -9.11 21.59 -11.32
C GLN A 133 -10.15 22.71 -11.04
N GLY A 134 -9.84 23.68 -10.17
CA GLY A 134 -10.75 24.78 -9.80
C GLY A 134 -10.22 26.19 -10.08
N LEU A 135 -9.16 26.34 -10.88
CA LEU A 135 -8.60 27.66 -11.18
C LEU A 135 -9.56 28.41 -12.10
N SER A 136 -10.26 29.41 -11.56
CA SER A 136 -10.91 30.43 -12.36
C SER A 136 -9.86 31.45 -12.80
N THR A 137 -9.61 31.56 -14.10
CA THR A 137 -8.84 32.67 -14.66
C THR A 137 -9.70 33.92 -14.60
N LYS A 138 -9.23 34.97 -13.92
CA LYS A 138 -9.77 36.32 -14.12
C LYS A 138 -8.92 36.98 -15.21
N ASP A 139 -9.59 37.43 -16.27
CA ASP A 139 -8.99 38.31 -17.26
C ASP A 139 -8.79 39.66 -16.61
N ASP A 140 -7.53 40.05 -16.42
CA ASP A 140 -7.22 41.43 -16.10
C ASP A 140 -7.14 42.19 -17.44
N ASN A 141 -7.86 43.31 -17.55
CA ASN A 141 -8.06 44.08 -18.79
C ASN A 141 -6.75 44.59 -19.48
N ASP A 142 -5.58 44.27 -18.95
CA ASP A 142 -4.24 44.57 -19.49
C ASP A 142 -3.55 43.35 -20.17
N GLY A 143 -4.27 42.25 -20.39
CA GLY A 143 -3.72 41.06 -21.07
C GLY A 143 -2.87 40.15 -20.19
N GLY A 144 -2.94 40.33 -18.87
CA GLY A 144 -2.40 39.42 -17.86
C GLY A 144 -3.49 38.50 -17.29
N PHE A 145 -3.10 37.29 -16.88
CA PHE A 145 -3.98 36.39 -16.14
C PHE A 145 -3.54 36.33 -14.68
N THR A 146 -4.45 36.65 -13.76
CA THR A 146 -4.24 36.41 -12.33
C THR A 146 -4.98 35.15 -11.90
N ILE A 147 -4.23 34.21 -11.31
CA ILE A 147 -4.76 32.97 -10.76
C ILE A 147 -4.95 33.16 -9.26
N ASP A 148 -6.20 33.13 -8.78
CA ASP A 148 -6.49 33.12 -7.35
C ASP A 148 -6.29 31.71 -6.77
N VAL A 149 -5.18 31.51 -6.07
CA VAL A 149 -4.79 30.24 -5.44
C VAL A 149 -5.12 30.16 -3.94
N THR A 150 -5.63 31.25 -3.36
CA THR A 150 -5.85 31.40 -1.92
C THR A 150 -6.95 30.46 -1.44
N ASP A 151 -8.03 30.37 -2.22
CA ASP A 151 -9.25 29.61 -1.94
C ASP A 151 -9.09 28.08 -2.06
N LEU A 152 -8.00 27.63 -2.69
CA LEU A 152 -7.74 26.23 -3.01
C LEU A 152 -6.88 25.54 -1.94
N LYS A 153 -5.88 26.23 -1.40
CA LYS A 153 -5.00 25.67 -0.35
C LYS A 153 -5.75 25.38 0.95
N GLU A 154 -6.69 26.25 1.32
CA GLU A 154 -7.53 26.04 2.49
C GLU A 154 -8.41 24.78 2.31
N LYS A 155 -8.99 24.56 1.12
CA LYS A 155 -9.98 23.49 0.89
C LYS A 155 -9.46 22.06 1.04
N ALA A 156 -8.21 21.71 0.68
CA ALA A 156 -7.82 20.29 0.76
C ALA A 156 -7.16 19.85 2.07
N ILE A 157 -6.70 20.78 2.92
CA ILE A 157 -6.43 20.47 4.34
C ILE A 157 -7.75 20.33 5.10
N LEU A 158 -8.80 21.05 4.68
CA LEU A 158 -10.14 21.06 5.29
C LEU A 158 -11.06 19.85 4.96
N LEU A 159 -10.63 18.89 4.13
CA LEU A 159 -11.51 17.80 3.67
C LEU A 159 -11.22 16.42 4.30
N LEU A 160 -10.43 16.36 5.37
CA LEU A 160 -10.28 15.12 6.14
C LEU A 160 -11.31 15.08 7.26
N SER A 161 -12.31 14.20 7.13
CA SER A 161 -13.26 13.95 8.20
C SER A 161 -12.67 13.00 9.26
N LYS A 162 -13.14 13.15 10.50
CA LYS A 162 -12.83 12.22 11.59
C LYS A 162 -13.11 10.77 11.23
N ASN A 163 -14.18 10.53 10.47
CA ASN A 163 -14.58 9.20 10.05
C ASN A 163 -13.60 8.61 9.03
N GLU A 164 -13.13 9.41 8.06
CA GLU A 164 -12.08 8.99 7.13
C GLU A 164 -10.78 8.67 7.85
N CYS A 165 -10.32 9.52 8.76
CA CYS A 165 -9.09 9.26 9.51
C CYS A 165 -9.21 8.02 10.41
N ASN A 166 -10.37 7.78 11.01
CA ASN A 166 -10.64 6.54 11.74
C ASN A 166 -10.55 5.30 10.82
N ASN A 167 -11.13 5.39 9.62
CA ASN A 167 -11.06 4.31 8.64
C ASN A 167 -9.62 4.06 8.18
N TYR A 168 -8.85 5.12 7.91
CA TYR A 168 -7.43 5.01 7.57
C TYR A 168 -6.62 4.37 8.71
N PHE A 169 -6.88 4.76 9.97
CA PHE A 169 -6.19 4.16 11.12
C PHE A 169 -6.45 2.66 11.21
N LYS A 170 -7.71 2.24 11.11
CA LYS A 170 -8.09 0.81 11.12
C LYS A 170 -7.44 0.03 9.96
N ALA A 171 -7.47 0.60 8.75
CA ALA A 171 -6.87 -0.06 7.59
C ALA A 171 -5.34 -0.14 7.71
N PHE A 172 -4.70 0.88 8.29
CA PHE A 172 -3.27 0.87 8.59
C PHE A 172 -2.91 -0.18 9.65
N GLU A 173 -3.68 -0.29 10.75
CA GLU A 173 -3.51 -1.32 11.77
C GLU A 173 -3.66 -2.73 11.18
N SER A 174 -4.68 -2.95 10.35
CA SER A 174 -4.85 -4.17 9.57
C SER A 174 -3.64 -4.47 8.68
N PHE A 175 -3.11 -3.46 7.98
CA PHE A 175 -1.90 -3.63 7.16
C PHE A 175 -0.67 -4.00 7.99
N ILE A 176 -0.43 -3.34 9.13
CA ILE A 176 0.67 -3.70 10.04
C ILE A 176 0.51 -5.14 10.53
N THR A 177 -0.70 -5.56 10.87
CA THR A 177 -0.98 -6.94 11.28
C THR A 177 -0.65 -7.94 10.17
N LEU A 178 -1.07 -7.67 8.92
CA LEU A 178 -0.69 -8.48 7.76
C LEU A 178 0.83 -8.55 7.60
N TYR A 179 1.48 -7.41 7.69
CA TYR A 179 2.91 -7.29 7.58
C TYR A 179 3.64 -8.17 8.60
N SER A 180 3.26 -8.07 9.88
CA SER A 180 3.85 -8.88 10.95
C SER A 180 3.57 -10.38 10.78
N LEU A 181 2.45 -10.78 10.17
CA LEU A 181 2.19 -12.18 9.85
C LEU A 181 3.08 -12.71 8.72
N ILE A 182 3.35 -11.88 7.70
CA ILE A 182 4.33 -12.18 6.64
C ILE A 182 5.72 -12.33 7.26
N GLU A 183 6.12 -11.36 8.08
CA GLU A 183 7.41 -11.31 8.78
C GLU A 183 7.66 -12.61 9.59
N ASN A 184 6.68 -13.00 10.39
CA ASN A 184 6.79 -14.16 11.28
C ASN A 184 6.50 -15.51 10.60
N ASN A 185 6.33 -15.54 9.27
CA ASN A 185 5.96 -16.75 8.51
C ASN A 185 4.69 -17.44 9.07
N LYS A 186 3.77 -16.63 9.61
CA LYS A 186 2.50 -17.07 10.21
C LYS A 186 1.33 -17.02 9.24
N LEU A 187 1.55 -16.63 7.98
CA LEU A 187 0.65 -16.93 6.88
C LEU A 187 0.63 -18.45 6.64
N LYS A 188 -0.05 -19.19 7.53
CA LYS A 188 -0.45 -20.57 7.31
C LYS A 188 -1.78 -20.56 6.55
N GLU A 189 -1.90 -21.46 5.58
CA GLU A 189 -3.15 -21.82 4.93
C GLU A 189 -4.23 -22.03 5.99
N GLY A 190 -5.21 -21.12 6.06
CA GLY A 190 -6.29 -21.18 7.04
C GLY A 190 -6.28 -20.05 8.05
N LYS A 191 -7.16 -19.07 7.76
CA LYS A 191 -7.70 -18.04 8.67
C LYS A 191 -6.74 -16.91 9.03
N MET A 192 -6.50 -16.07 8.04
CA MET A 192 -6.27 -14.66 8.30
C MET A 192 -7.60 -13.92 8.10
N VAL A 193 -8.06 -13.18 9.12
CA VAL A 193 -9.22 -12.28 9.02
C VAL A 193 -8.73 -10.92 8.54
N LEU A 194 -8.21 -10.89 7.32
CA LEU A 194 -8.28 -9.73 6.45
C LEU A 194 -8.92 -10.21 5.16
N PRO A 195 -9.66 -9.37 4.43
CA PRO A 195 -10.33 -9.77 3.20
C PRO A 195 -9.30 -9.97 2.08
N ILE A 196 -8.70 -11.14 2.10
CA ILE A 196 -7.72 -11.66 1.15
C ILE A 196 -8.39 -12.86 0.49
N VAL A 197 -8.34 -12.91 -0.84
CA VAL A 197 -8.86 -14.05 -1.58
C VAL A 197 -7.71 -15.05 -1.79
N GLU A 198 -7.89 -16.26 -1.30
CA GLU A 198 -7.01 -17.39 -1.64
C GLU A 198 -7.18 -17.72 -3.13
N SER A 199 -6.09 -17.71 -3.88
CA SER A 199 -6.17 -18.05 -5.30
C SER A 199 -6.38 -19.57 -5.44
N LYS A 200 -7.56 -19.97 -5.90
CA LYS A 200 -7.77 -21.35 -6.39
C LYS A 200 -7.06 -21.49 -7.75
N LEU A 201 -5.74 -21.59 -7.76
CA LEU A 201 -5.03 -22.11 -8.92
C LEU A 201 -5.31 -23.62 -8.98
N LYS A 202 -6.24 -24.00 -9.85
CA LYS A 202 -6.52 -25.39 -10.19
C LYS A 202 -5.22 -26.07 -10.58
N THR A 203 -4.74 -27.00 -9.77
CA THR A 203 -4.04 -28.17 -10.28
C THR A 203 -5.05 -28.96 -11.11
N GLU A 204 -5.14 -28.64 -12.40
CA GLU A 204 -5.68 -29.59 -13.36
C GLU A 204 -4.71 -30.78 -13.39
N THR A 205 -5.04 -31.81 -12.60
CA THR A 205 -4.56 -33.16 -12.88
C THR A 205 -5.14 -33.55 -14.23
N ILE A 206 -4.39 -33.32 -15.31
CA ILE A 206 -4.68 -33.96 -16.59
C ILE A 206 -4.40 -35.44 -16.40
N GLN A 207 -5.46 -36.21 -16.10
CA GLN A 207 -5.41 -37.66 -16.22
C GLN A 207 -5.32 -38.01 -17.71
N PHE A 208 -4.14 -38.43 -18.16
CA PHE A 208 -4.03 -39.16 -19.41
C PHE A 208 -4.55 -40.58 -19.18
N SER A 209 -5.78 -40.82 -19.65
CA SER A 209 -6.32 -42.16 -19.87
C SER A 209 -5.41 -42.91 -20.85
N THR A 210 -4.73 -43.94 -20.39
CA THR A 210 -4.14 -44.95 -21.26
C THR A 210 -5.26 -45.74 -21.93
N ARG A 211 -5.62 -45.38 -23.16
CA ARG A 211 -6.34 -46.32 -24.03
C ARG A 211 -5.36 -47.37 -24.51
N LYS A 212 -5.44 -48.55 -23.91
CA LYS A 212 -5.06 -49.81 -24.56
C LYS A 212 -6.02 -50.04 -25.73
N THR A 213 -5.46 -50.17 -26.93
CA THR A 213 -5.64 -51.28 -27.88
C THR A 213 -4.68 -51.04 -29.03
#